data_AF-A0A2S1SKF7-F1
#
_entry.id   AF-A0A2S1SKF7-F1
#
_cell.length_a   1.000
_cell.length_b   1.000
_cell.length_c   1.000
_cell.angle_alpha   90.00
_cell.angle_beta   90.00
_cell.angle_gamma   90.00
#
_symmetry.space_group_name_H-M   'P 1'
#
loop_
_entity.id
_entity.type
_entity.pdbx_description
1 polymer ?
#
loop_
_entity_poly.entity_id
_entity_poly.type
_entity_poly.pdbx_seq_one_letter_code
_entity_poly.pdbx_strand_id
1 'polypeptide(L)'
;MKIIKKAKPIFLKIFRVNSPKEELNKFAEIRRNILIKKMRSNSIAIVTNQIDIYTGCTKMAYFISAIERIYYLENIDLEVFEVFISAFNKYPIWDERNYYNKEYLAKLDVELNSIHDQYKQSILEKCNEIIEKFEYIKNVC
;
A
#
# COMPACT_ATOMS: atom_id res chain seq x y z
N MET A 1 19.41 -42.32 4.95
CA MET A 1 19.28 -41.09 4.13
C MET A 1 17.83 -40.95 3.68
N LYS A 2 17.04 -40.08 4.31
CA LYS A 2 15.69 -39.71 3.85
C LYS A 2 15.62 -38.19 3.82
N ILE A 3 15.54 -37.65 2.61
CA ILE A 3 15.48 -36.22 2.33
C ILE A 3 14.07 -35.75 2.73
N ILE A 4 13.97 -35.00 3.83
CA ILE A 4 12.75 -34.28 4.19
C ILE A 4 12.67 -33.09 3.23
N LYS A 5 11.86 -33.23 2.18
CA LYS A 5 11.48 -32.10 1.31
C LYS A 5 10.70 -31.11 2.17
N LYS A 6 11.31 -29.95 2.47
CA LYS A 6 10.62 -28.79 3.06
C LYS A 6 9.42 -28.45 2.17
N ALA A 7 8.23 -28.55 2.74
CA ALA A 7 7.02 -28.03 2.13
C ALA A 7 7.20 -26.52 1.91
N LYS A 8 7.06 -26.07 0.66
CA LYS A 8 6.96 -24.65 0.33
C LYS A 8 5.69 -24.09 1.01
N PRO A 9 5.72 -22.86 1.56
CA PRO A 9 4.50 -22.24 2.03
C PRO A 9 3.56 -22.09 0.83
N ILE A 10 2.41 -22.74 0.93
CA ILE A 10 1.28 -22.54 0.04
C ILE A 10 0.82 -21.11 0.33
N PHE A 11 1.32 -20.17 -0.47
CA PHE A 11 0.68 -18.86 -0.59
C PHE A 11 -0.74 -19.15 -1.07
N LEU A 12 -1.72 -18.88 -0.21
CA LEU A 12 -3.09 -18.67 -0.65
C LEU A 12 -3.05 -17.52 -1.66
N LYS A 13 -2.91 -17.87 -2.94
CA LYS A 13 -3.51 -17.08 -4.02
C LYS A 13 -5.00 -17.10 -3.72
N ILE A 14 -5.47 -16.14 -2.94
CA ILE A 14 -6.88 -15.81 -2.89
C ILE A 14 -7.23 -15.54 -4.34
N PHE A 15 -8.04 -16.43 -4.91
CA PHE A 15 -8.52 -16.31 -6.27
C PHE A 15 -9.07 -14.89 -6.43
N ARG A 16 -8.46 -14.10 -7.32
CA ARG A 16 -9.13 -12.96 -7.96
C ARG A 16 -10.27 -13.57 -8.78
N VAL A 17 -11.39 -13.83 -8.12
CA VAL A 17 -12.62 -14.20 -8.79
C VAL A 17 -13.04 -12.96 -9.55
N ASN A 18 -12.95 -13.02 -10.88
CA ASN A 18 -13.61 -12.08 -11.75
C ASN A 18 -15.11 -12.21 -11.46
N SER A 19 -15.64 -11.36 -10.58
CA SER A 19 -17.09 -11.25 -10.43
C SER A 19 -17.65 -10.70 -11.74
N PRO A 20 -18.91 -11.03 -12.09
CA PRO A 20 -19.59 -10.37 -13.20
C PRO A 20 -19.49 -8.85 -13.01
N LYS A 21 -19.39 -8.09 -14.11
CA LYS A 21 -19.56 -6.63 -14.12
C LYS A 21 -20.97 -6.32 -13.61
N GLU A 22 -21.16 -6.26 -12.30
CA GLU A 22 -22.28 -5.53 -11.72
C GLU A 22 -22.05 -4.07 -12.08
N GLU A 23 -22.98 -3.50 -12.85
CA GLU A 23 -23.00 -2.06 -13.07
C GLU A 23 -23.04 -1.37 -11.71
N LEU A 24 -22.04 -0.52 -11.48
CA LEU A 24 -21.93 0.22 -10.25
C LEU A 24 -23.13 1.16 -10.15
N ASN A 25 -23.91 1.05 -9.07
CA ASN A 25 -24.92 2.06 -8.83
C ASN A 25 -24.25 3.44 -8.60
N LYS A 26 -24.98 4.51 -8.88
CA LYS A 26 -24.47 5.90 -8.81
C LYS A 26 -23.83 6.24 -7.46
N PHE A 27 -24.37 5.73 -6.35
CA PHE A 27 -23.83 5.98 -5.01
C PHE A 27 -22.47 5.30 -4.80
N ALA A 28 -22.33 4.05 -5.26
CA ALA A 28 -21.09 3.30 -5.22
C ALA A 28 -20.02 3.96 -6.10
N GLU A 29 -20.39 4.48 -7.27
CA GLU A 29 -19.49 5.22 -8.15
C GLU A 29 -18.96 6.50 -7.50
N ILE A 30 -19.84 7.33 -6.95
CA ILE A 30 -19.46 8.54 -6.23
C ILE A 30 -18.50 8.19 -5.08
N ARG A 31 -18.85 7.17 -4.28
CA ARG A 31 -18.02 6.73 -3.15
C ARG A 31 -16.64 6.25 -3.62
N ARG A 32 -16.58 5.47 -4.70
CA ARG A 32 -15.32 5.01 -5.30
C ARG A 32 -14.47 6.18 -5.76
N ASN A 33 -15.05 7.14 -6.47
CA ASN A 33 -14.32 8.31 -6.97
C ASN A 33 -13.78 9.19 -5.83
N ILE A 34 -14.52 9.33 -4.73
CA ILE A 34 -14.03 10.02 -3.52
C ILE A 34 -12.81 9.28 -2.94
N LEU A 35 -12.83 7.95 -2.87
CA LEU A 35 -11.69 7.18 -2.38
C LEU A 35 -10.47 7.31 -3.29
N ILE A 36 -10.66 7.25 -4.62
CA ILE A 36 -9.57 7.45 -5.58
C ILE A 36 -9.02 8.88 -5.47
N LYS A 37 -9.87 9.90 -5.25
CA LYS A 37 -9.44 11.28 -5.00
C LYS A 37 -8.53 11.36 -3.77
N LYS A 38 -8.89 10.67 -2.68
CA LYS A 38 -8.08 10.59 -1.45
C LYS A 38 -6.76 9.83 -1.69
N MET A 39 -6.79 8.71 -2.41
CA MET A 39 -5.60 7.96 -2.82
C MET A 39 -4.64 8.85 -3.62
N ARG A 40 -5.14 9.57 -4.63
CA ARG A 40 -4.35 10.53 -5.41
C ARG A 40 -3.76 11.65 -4.55
N SER A 41 -4.57 12.24 -3.66
CA SER A 41 -4.08 13.27 -2.73
C SER A 41 -2.96 12.74 -1.83
N ASN A 42 -3.07 11.48 -1.39
CA ASN A 42 -2.04 10.83 -0.58
C ASN A 42 -0.76 10.59 -1.40
N SER A 43 -0.86 10.19 -2.68
CA SER A 43 0.31 10.10 -3.58
C SER A 43 1.04 11.44 -3.69
N ILE A 44 0.30 12.53 -3.86
CA ILE A 44 0.88 13.88 -3.94
C ILE A 44 1.61 14.21 -2.64
N ALA A 45 1.00 13.93 -1.49
CA ALA A 45 1.62 14.19 -0.19
C ALA A 45 2.92 13.38 0.01
N ILE A 46 2.97 12.13 -0.46
CA ILE A 46 4.20 11.30 -0.44
C ILE A 46 5.27 11.92 -1.35
N VAL A 47 4.94 12.18 -2.62
CA VAL A 47 5.90 12.70 -3.62
C VAL A 47 6.43 14.08 -3.24
N THR A 48 5.61 14.90 -2.59
CA THR A 48 5.99 16.25 -2.11
C THR A 48 6.57 16.26 -0.69
N ASN A 49 6.83 15.08 -0.10
CA ASN A 49 7.37 14.92 1.26
C ASN A 49 6.55 15.63 2.36
N GLN A 50 5.25 15.84 2.15
CA GLN A 50 4.35 16.38 3.17
C GLN A 50 4.00 15.33 4.24
N ILE A 51 4.12 14.05 3.88
CA ILE A 51 4.01 12.91 4.78
C ILE A 51 5.17 11.96 4.53
N ASP A 52 5.59 11.22 5.56
CA ASP A 52 6.58 10.17 5.39
C ASP A 52 6.03 8.99 4.58
N ILE A 53 6.93 8.25 3.94
CA ILE A 53 6.58 7.14 3.04
C ILE A 53 5.81 6.04 3.80
N TYR A 54 6.13 5.79 5.07
CA TYR A 54 5.48 4.75 5.85
C TYR A 54 4.02 5.08 6.14
N THR A 55 3.76 6.27 6.70
CA THR A 55 2.41 6.78 6.92
C THR A 55 1.63 6.84 5.60
N GLY A 56 2.29 7.29 4.54
CA GLY A 56 1.73 7.34 3.19
C GLY A 56 1.30 5.98 2.68
N CYS A 57 2.17 4.97 2.73
CA CYS A 57 1.86 3.61 2.28
C CYS A 57 0.77 2.96 3.12
N THR A 58 0.79 3.15 4.44
CA THR A 58 -0.26 2.67 5.35
C THR A 58 -1.64 3.20 4.94
N LYS A 59 -1.73 4.49 4.60
CA LYS A 59 -2.96 5.09 4.04
C LYS A 59 -3.31 4.53 2.66
N MET A 60 -2.32 4.27 1.80
CA MET A 60 -2.54 3.64 0.49
C MET A 60 -3.20 2.27 0.63
N ALA A 61 -2.69 1.40 1.51
CA ALA A 61 -3.28 0.08 1.71
C ALA A 61 -4.75 0.16 2.13
N TYR A 62 -5.10 1.12 2.99
CA TYR A 62 -6.50 1.38 3.32
C TYR A 62 -7.33 1.79 2.09
N PHE A 63 -6.86 2.77 1.30
CA PHE A 63 -7.60 3.25 0.14
C PHE A 63 -7.76 2.17 -0.93
N ILE A 64 -6.69 1.43 -1.23
CA ILE A 64 -6.69 0.32 -2.19
C ILE A 64 -7.73 -0.72 -1.77
N SER A 65 -7.65 -1.21 -0.54
CA SER A 65 -8.61 -2.20 -0.04
C SER A 65 -10.05 -1.67 -0.05
N ALA A 66 -10.27 -0.41 0.32
CA ALA A 66 -11.59 0.21 0.31
C ALA A 66 -12.17 0.38 -1.11
N ILE A 67 -11.32 0.68 -2.10
CA ILE A 67 -11.72 0.80 -3.51
C ILE A 67 -12.05 -0.58 -4.07
N GLU A 68 -11.19 -1.57 -3.83
CA GLU A 68 -11.37 -2.94 -4.34
C GLU A 68 -12.63 -3.61 -3.80
N ARG A 69 -13.08 -3.26 -2.58
CA ARG A 69 -14.39 -3.68 -2.05
C ARG A 69 -15.60 -3.11 -2.79
N ILE A 70 -15.43 -2.02 -3.53
CA ILE A 70 -16.49 -1.40 -4.34
C ILE A 70 -16.35 -1.87 -5.79
N TYR A 71 -15.21 -1.58 -6.41
CA TYR A 71 -14.86 -1.99 -7.76
C TYR A 71 -13.36 -1.82 -7.98
N TYR A 72 -12.72 -2.88 -8.46
CA TYR A 72 -11.28 -2.95 -8.66
C TYR A 72 -10.72 -1.84 -9.57
N LEU A 73 -9.44 -1.51 -9.40
CA LEU A 73 -8.74 -0.55 -10.25
C LEU A 73 -8.15 -1.30 -11.44
N GLU A 74 -8.65 -1.01 -12.63
CA GLU A 74 -8.16 -1.62 -13.87
C GLU A 74 -6.83 -1.01 -14.32
N ASN A 75 -5.94 -1.87 -14.84
CA ASN A 75 -4.69 -1.49 -15.49
C ASN A 75 -3.73 -0.69 -14.61
N ILE A 76 -3.68 -0.97 -13.31
CA ILE A 76 -2.66 -0.45 -12.41
C ILE A 76 -2.25 -1.53 -11.42
N ASP A 77 -0.94 -1.73 -11.27
CA ASP A 77 -0.39 -2.65 -10.28
C ASP A 77 0.05 -1.86 -9.05
N LEU A 78 -0.54 -2.21 -7.90
CA LEU A 78 -0.38 -1.53 -6.62
C LEU A 78 0.29 -2.43 -5.56
N GLU A 79 0.80 -3.60 -5.95
CA GLU A 79 1.42 -4.59 -5.05
C GLU A 79 2.60 -4.00 -4.25
N VAL A 80 3.32 -3.02 -4.81
CA VAL A 80 4.47 -2.38 -4.16
C VAL A 80 4.14 -1.81 -2.77
N PHE A 81 2.93 -1.29 -2.57
CA PHE A 81 2.50 -0.74 -1.27
C PHE A 81 2.32 -1.85 -0.22
N GLU A 82 1.74 -2.98 -0.62
CA GLU A 82 1.53 -4.13 0.27
C GLU A 82 2.85 -4.79 0.64
N VAL A 83 3.75 -4.96 -0.32
CA VAL A 83 5.09 -5.53 -0.11
C VAL A 83 5.89 -4.66 0.86
N PHE A 84 5.89 -3.34 0.66
CA PHE A 84 6.59 -2.42 1.54
C PHE A 84 6.04 -2.46 2.98
N ILE A 85 4.72 -2.39 3.15
CA ILE A 85 4.09 -2.46 4.48
C ILE A 85 4.40 -3.80 5.16
N SER A 86 4.37 -4.90 4.42
CA SER A 86 4.68 -6.23 4.95
C SER A 86 6.13 -6.36 5.41
N ALA A 87 7.06 -5.68 4.73
CA ALA A 87 8.45 -5.60 5.18
C ALA A 87 8.58 -4.78 6.47
N PHE A 88 7.80 -3.69 6.60
CA PHE A 88 7.87 -2.75 7.70
C PHE A 88 7.10 -3.19 8.96
N ASN A 89 6.00 -3.94 8.84
CA ASN A 89 5.13 -4.35 9.94
C ASN A 89 5.78 -5.29 10.97
N LYS A 90 6.98 -5.78 10.69
CA LYS A 90 7.77 -6.61 11.63
C LYS A 90 8.46 -5.77 12.71
N TYR A 91 8.49 -4.45 12.55
CA TYR A 91 9.23 -3.54 13.40
C TYR A 91 8.30 -2.71 14.29
N PRO A 92 8.73 -2.33 15.51
CA PRO A 92 7.99 -1.41 16.36
C PRO A 92 8.15 0.03 15.82
N ILE A 93 7.04 0.64 15.40
CA ILE A 93 7.05 1.96 14.74
C ILE A 93 6.43 3.04 15.62
N TRP A 94 5.39 2.71 16.39
CA TRP A 94 4.64 3.68 17.17
C TRP A 94 4.85 3.44 18.66
N ASP A 95 3.75 3.32 19.41
CA ASP A 95 3.77 3.18 20.85
C ASP A 95 4.48 1.90 21.31
N GLU A 96 4.62 0.90 20.43
CA GLU A 96 5.37 -0.32 20.74
C GLU A 96 6.83 -0.01 21.08
N ARG A 97 7.40 1.07 20.53
CA ARG A 97 8.79 1.46 20.77
C ARG A 97 9.07 1.79 22.24
N ASN A 98 8.05 2.19 23.00
CA ASN A 98 8.16 2.51 24.42
C ASN A 98 8.55 1.30 25.29
N TYR A 99 8.36 0.07 24.80
CA TYR A 99 8.69 -1.16 25.52
C TYR A 99 10.13 -1.64 25.30
N TYR A 100 10.91 -0.96 24.44
CA TYR A 100 12.25 -1.39 24.05
C TYR A 100 13.32 -0.42 24.53
N ASN A 101 14.53 -0.94 24.79
CA ASN A 101 15.66 -0.10 25.13
C ASN A 101 16.24 0.61 23.89
N LYS A 102 16.93 1.74 24.12
CA LYS A 102 17.46 2.60 23.04
C LYS A 102 18.47 1.90 22.14
N GLU A 103 19.34 1.04 22.68
CA GLU A 103 20.37 0.37 21.89
C GLU A 103 19.75 -0.64 20.91
N TYR A 104 18.71 -1.36 21.36
CA TYR A 104 17.95 -2.27 20.51
C TYR A 104 17.20 -1.53 19.40
N LEU A 105 16.52 -0.43 19.74
CA LEU A 105 15.82 0.40 18.76
C LEU A 105 16.78 0.97 17.70
N ALA A 106 17.99 1.38 18.09
CA ALA A 106 18.98 1.88 17.15
C ALA A 106 19.39 0.83 16.10
N LYS A 107 19.50 -0.46 16.49
CA LYS A 107 19.77 -1.56 15.55
C LYS A 107 18.61 -1.75 14.57
N LEU A 108 17.39 -1.71 15.06
CA LEU A 108 16.18 -1.83 14.24
C LEU A 108 16.03 -0.65 13.27
N ASP A 109 16.37 0.56 13.70
CA ASP A 109 16.27 1.76 12.86
C ASP A 109 17.25 1.70 11.67
N VAL A 110 18.42 1.07 11.83
CA VAL A 110 19.35 0.80 10.72
C VAL A 110 18.73 -0.13 9.69
N GLU A 111 18.08 -1.21 10.13
CA GLU A 111 17.39 -2.14 9.23
C GLU A 111 16.20 -1.47 8.52
N LEU A 112 15.42 -0.67 9.26
CA LEU A 112 14.30 0.09 8.72
C LEU A 112 14.73 1.08 7.64
N ASN A 113 15.84 1.79 7.85
CA ASN A 113 16.39 2.69 6.85
C ASN A 113 16.81 1.94 5.58
N SER A 114 17.41 0.75 5.72
CA SER A 114 17.74 -0.08 4.56
C SER A 114 16.49 -0.51 3.77
N ILE A 115 15.41 -0.87 4.47
CA ILE A 115 14.13 -1.21 3.81
C ILE A 115 13.55 0.02 3.12
N HIS A 116 13.53 1.16 3.82
CA HIS A 116 13.04 2.41 3.27
C HIS A 116 13.76 2.75 1.95
N ASP A 117 15.09 2.72 1.94
CA ASP A 117 15.89 3.07 0.76
C ASP A 117 15.70 2.08 -0.38
N GLN A 118 15.50 0.79 -0.07
CA GLN A 118 15.22 -0.25 -1.08
C GLN A 118 13.92 0.03 -1.86
N TYR A 119 12.85 0.47 -1.18
CA TYR A 119 11.53 0.61 -1.80
C TYR A 119 11.17 2.05 -2.18
N LYS A 120 11.88 3.04 -1.64
CA LYS A 120 11.59 4.47 -1.81
C LYS A 120 11.33 4.85 -3.27
N GLN A 121 12.25 4.48 -4.16
CA GLN A 121 12.14 4.87 -5.57
C GLN A 121 10.90 4.26 -6.23
N SER A 122 10.67 2.97 -6.05
CA SER A 122 9.51 2.28 -6.63
C SER A 122 8.18 2.80 -6.09
N ILE A 123 8.13 3.18 -4.81
CA ILE A 123 6.95 3.82 -4.22
C ILE A 123 6.69 5.18 -4.86
N LEU A 124 7.73 6.01 -5.03
CA LEU A 124 7.61 7.33 -5.63
C LEU A 124 7.15 7.24 -7.09
N GLU A 125 7.74 6.33 -7.87
CA GLU A 125 7.33 6.05 -9.25
C GLU A 125 5.86 5.65 -9.31
N LYS A 126 5.43 4.74 -8.41
CA LYS A 126 4.03 4.32 -8.37
C LYS A 126 3.08 5.44 -7.93
N CYS A 127 3.51 6.29 -7.00
CA CYS A 127 2.74 7.46 -6.60
C CYS A 127 2.55 8.42 -7.79
N ASN A 128 3.58 8.66 -8.60
CA ASN A 128 3.47 9.47 -9.82
C ASN A 128 2.52 8.85 -10.84
N GLU A 129 2.61 7.54 -11.07
CA GLU A 129 1.66 6.82 -11.95
C GLU A 129 0.20 7.01 -11.50
N ILE A 130 -0.07 6.91 -10.18
CA ILE A 130 -1.40 7.18 -9.61
C ILE A 130 -1.83 8.64 -9.87
N ILE A 131 -0.92 9.60 -9.71
CA ILE A 131 -1.22 11.03 -9.90
C ILE A 131 -1.66 11.33 -11.33
N GLU A 132 -0.93 10.78 -12.29
CA GLU A 132 -1.18 10.92 -13.73
C GLU A 132 -2.47 10.19 -14.13
N LYS A 133 -2.58 8.90 -13.80
CA LYS A 133 -3.72 8.05 -14.19
C LYS A 133 -5.06 8.59 -13.71
N PHE A 134 -5.09 9.19 -12.52
CA PHE A 134 -6.33 9.69 -11.91
C PHE A 134 -6.44 11.22 -11.92
N GLU A 135 -5.73 11.91 -12.82
CA GLU A 135 -5.82 13.36 -12.98
C GLU A 135 -7.26 13.84 -13.22
N TYR A 136 -8.04 13.08 -13.98
CA TYR A 136 -9.44 13.39 -14.30
C TYR A 136 -10.35 13.56 -13.07
N ILE A 137 -9.98 12.98 -11.92
CA ILE A 137 -10.77 13.02 -10.67
C ILE A 137 -10.66 14.37 -9.94
N LYS A 138 -9.74 15.25 -10.35
CA LYS A 138 -9.59 16.60 -9.77
C LYS A 138 -10.91 17.38 -9.71
N ASN A 139 -11.81 17.13 -10.67
CA ASN A 139 -13.06 17.85 -10.86
C ASN A 139 -14.30 17.12 -10.34
N VAL A 140 -14.16 15.96 -9.69
CA VAL A 140 -15.30 15.23 -9.13
C VAL A 140 -15.63 15.82 -7.75
N CYS A 141 -16.74 16.57 -7.70
CA CYS A 141 -17.44 17.03 -6.51
C CYS A 141 -18.94 16.83 -6.72
#